data_AF-A0A9J5Y9K3-F1
#
_entry.id   AF-A0A9J5Y9K3-F1
#
_cell.length_a   1.000
_cell.length_b   1.000
_cell.length_c   1.000
_cell.angle_alpha   90.00
_cell.angle_beta   90.00
_cell.angle_gamma   90.00
#
_symmetry.space_group_name_H-M   'P 1'
#
loop_
_entity.id
_entity.type
_entity.pdbx_description
1 polymer ?
#
loop_
_entity_poly.entity_id
_entity_poly.type
_entity_poly.pdbx_seq_one_letter_code
_entity_poly.pdbx_strand_id
1 'polypeptide(L)'
;MDENDSMINVEVRCKHGILLQMQTSWSDRNPGRRFWSCPHYEATNCNFFRWRDKERVDERSRFILPKLVNRIKELEEKYERVKMQLEQLDNSNIEQSKQ
;
A
#
# COMPACT_ATOMS: atom_id res chain seq x y z
N MET A 1 -8.28 17.78 -3.76
CA MET A 1 -6.87 17.89 -3.37
C MET A 1 -6.59 19.36 -3.26
N ASP A 2 -6.03 19.83 -2.15
CA ASP A 2 -5.82 21.27 -1.95
C ASP A 2 -4.82 21.81 -2.96
N GLU A 3 -5.27 22.67 -3.87
CA GLU A 3 -4.46 23.26 -4.95
C GLU A 3 -3.29 24.10 -4.44
N ASN A 4 -3.26 24.42 -3.13
CA ASN A 4 -2.21 25.18 -2.46
C ASN A 4 -1.18 24.31 -1.72
N ASP A 5 -1.19 22.98 -1.91
CA ASP A 5 -0.18 22.13 -1.29
C ASP A 5 1.17 22.30 -2.01
N SER A 6 1.99 23.18 -1.44
CA SER A 6 3.39 23.45 -1.83
C SER A 6 4.29 22.21 -1.97
N MET A 7 3.85 21.04 -1.47
CA MET A 7 4.58 19.78 -1.55
C MET A 7 4.13 18.88 -2.73
N ILE A 8 3.18 19.31 -3.56
CA ILE A 8 2.69 18.52 -4.72
C ILE A 8 3.78 18.30 -5.77
N ASN A 9 4.63 19.30 -6.05
CA ASN A 9 5.66 19.24 -7.10
C ASN A 9 7.09 19.19 -6.56
N VAL A 10 7.29 18.73 -5.31
CA VAL A 10 8.62 18.70 -4.71
C VAL A 10 9.43 17.54 -5.26
N GLU A 11 10.52 17.86 -5.97
CA GLU A 11 11.55 16.90 -6.32
C GLU A 11 12.44 16.61 -5.11
N VAL A 12 12.50 15.35 -4.70
CA VAL A 12 13.39 14.89 -3.63
C VAL A 12 14.41 13.92 -4.21
N ARG A 13 15.70 14.16 -3.99
CA ARG A 13 16.78 13.28 -4.44
C ARG A 13 17.56 12.75 -3.25
N CYS A 14 18.04 11.50 -3.33
CA CYS A 14 18.96 10.95 -2.33
C CYS A 14 20.41 11.38 -2.61
N LYS A 15 21.36 10.91 -1.76
CA LYS A 15 22.80 11.17 -1.92
C LYS A 15 23.40 10.67 -3.25
N HIS A 16 22.72 9.75 -3.93
CA HIS A 16 23.11 9.23 -5.25
C HIS A 16 22.54 10.03 -6.43
N GLY A 17 21.76 11.09 -6.17
CA GLY A 17 21.11 11.90 -7.21
C GLY A 17 19.81 11.31 -7.78
N ILE A 18 19.41 10.11 -7.32
CA ILE A 18 18.17 9.42 -7.74
C ILE A 18 16.97 10.24 -7.29
N LEU A 19 16.06 10.54 -8.23
CA LEU A 19 14.76 11.14 -7.94
C LEU A 19 13.88 10.13 -7.22
N LEU A 20 13.43 10.49 -6.01
CA LEU A 20 12.67 9.62 -5.14
C LEU A 20 11.18 9.78 -5.39
N GLN A 21 10.51 8.65 -5.54
CA GLN A 21 9.06 8.59 -5.56
C GLN A 21 8.50 8.73 -4.15
N MET A 22 7.36 9.41 -4.04
CA MET A 22 6.65 9.51 -2.78
C MET A 22 5.95 8.18 -2.47
N GLN A 23 6.13 7.71 -1.25
CA GLN A 23 5.55 6.48 -0.74
C GLN A 23 4.59 6.77 0.40
N THR A 24 3.67 5.84 0.66
CA THR A 24 2.75 5.88 1.80
C THR A 24 3.09 4.73 2.74
N SER A 25 3.26 5.02 4.03
CA SER A 25 3.50 4.00 5.05
C SER A 25 2.20 3.26 5.37
N TRP A 26 2.24 1.94 5.30
CA TRP A 26 1.14 1.04 5.69
C TRP A 26 1.39 0.37 7.04
N SER A 27 2.39 0.83 7.79
CA SER A 27 2.67 0.32 9.13
C SER A 27 1.65 0.82 10.16
N ASP A 28 1.34 0.00 11.16
CA ASP A 28 0.45 0.37 12.26
C ASP A 28 0.93 1.61 13.05
N ARG A 29 2.25 1.85 13.04
CA ARG A 29 2.86 2.99 13.72
C ARG A 29 2.68 4.31 12.97
N ASN A 30 2.61 4.28 11.64
CA ASN A 30 2.51 5.47 10.80
C ASN A 30 1.55 5.23 9.61
N PRO A 31 0.29 4.83 9.83
CA PRO A 31 -0.59 4.42 8.75
C PRO A 31 -0.98 5.63 7.89
N GLY A 32 -0.83 5.55 6.56
CA GLY A 32 -1.19 6.63 5.64
C GLY A 32 -0.17 7.78 5.56
N ARG A 33 0.89 7.78 6.38
CA ARG A 33 1.89 8.87 6.37
C ARG A 33 2.83 8.75 5.17
N ARG A 34 3.02 9.83 4.44
CA ARG A 34 3.80 9.88 3.21
C ARG A 34 5.25 10.26 3.45
N PHE A 35 6.16 9.61 2.74
CA PHE A 35 7.60 9.79 2.87
C PHE A 35 8.34 9.56 1.56
N TRP A 36 9.62 9.92 1.53
CA TRP A 36 10.59 9.52 0.51
C TRP A 36 11.71 8.73 1.18
N SER A 37 12.12 7.63 0.56
CA SER A 37 13.29 6.84 0.98
C SER A 37 14.11 6.44 -0.23
N CYS A 38 15.42 6.25 -0.04
CA CYS A 38 16.25 5.72 -1.11
C CYS A 38 15.97 4.22 -1.31
N PRO A 39 15.81 3.72 -2.56
CA PRO A 39 15.67 2.28 -2.81
C PRO A 39 16.89 1.45 -2.37
N HIS A 40 18.06 2.09 -2.20
CA HIS A 40 19.27 1.46 -1.67
C HIS A 40 19.56 1.88 -0.22
N TYR A 41 18.51 2.12 0.58
CA TYR A 41 18.59 2.64 1.95
C TYR A 41 19.69 1.95 2.77
N GLU A 42 19.63 0.61 2.89
CA GLU A 42 20.61 -0.17 3.65
C GLU A 42 21.77 -0.67 2.78
N ALA A 43 21.50 -1.08 1.54
CA ALA A 43 22.48 -1.74 0.65
C ALA A 43 23.74 -0.90 0.35
N THR A 44 23.60 0.43 0.32
CA THR A 44 24.72 1.37 0.06
C THR A 44 24.95 2.32 1.24
N ASN A 45 24.42 1.95 2.42
CA ASN A 45 24.38 2.81 3.59
C ASN A 45 23.87 4.22 3.24
N CYS A 46 22.84 4.30 2.38
CA CYS A 46 22.29 5.56 1.91
C CYS A 46 21.66 6.34 3.04
N ASN A 47 20.84 5.64 3.82
CA ASN A 47 20.12 6.18 4.96
C ASN A 47 19.27 7.42 4.66
N PHE A 48 18.97 7.70 3.38
CA PHE A 48 18.12 8.84 3.03
C PHE A 48 16.67 8.46 3.30
N PHE A 49 16.04 9.20 4.22
CA PHE A 49 14.63 9.12 4.55
C PHE A 49 14.11 10.50 4.94
N ARG A 50 12.93 10.89 4.45
CA ARG A 50 12.27 12.14 4.83
C ARG A 50 10.74 12.00 4.81
N TRP A 51 10.08 12.47 5.86
CA TRP A 51 8.62 12.60 5.88
C TRP A 51 8.16 13.78 5.01
N ARG A 52 7.11 13.57 4.20
CA ARG A 52 6.33 14.66 3.58
C ARG A 52 5.41 15.30 4.61
N ASP A 53 4.62 14.47 5.28
CA ASP A 53 3.58 14.94 6.18
C ASP A 53 4.21 15.42 7.47
N LYS A 54 4.05 16.73 7.74
CA LYS A 54 4.62 17.40 8.93
C LYS A 54 3.96 16.88 10.21
N GLU A 55 2.66 16.69 10.19
CA GLU A 55 1.89 16.23 11.34
C GLU A 55 1.80 14.71 11.40
N ARG A 56 1.51 14.21 12.61
CA ARG A 56 1.11 12.82 12.77
C ARG A 56 -0.25 12.63 12.10
N VAL A 57 -0.46 11.45 11.56
CA VAL A 57 -1.76 11.01 11.03
C VAL A 57 -2.81 11.27 12.09
N ASP A 58 -3.98 11.79 11.68
CA ASP A 58 -5.06 12.09 12.62
C ASP A 58 -5.43 10.84 13.45
N GLU A 59 -5.77 11.06 14.71
CA GLU A 59 -5.96 9.98 15.68
C GLU A 59 -7.07 9.02 15.24
N ARG A 60 -8.11 9.54 14.57
CA ARG A 60 -9.19 8.72 14.02
C ARG A 60 -8.67 7.79 12.91
N SER A 61 -7.91 8.31 11.95
CA SER A 61 -7.31 7.51 10.87
C SER A 61 -6.35 6.46 11.40
N ARG A 62 -5.65 6.72 12.52
CA ARG A 62 -4.82 5.69 13.18
C ARG A 62 -5.62 4.45 13.58
N PHE A 63 -6.90 4.59 13.92
CA PHE A 63 -7.76 3.45 14.26
C PHE A 63 -8.55 2.92 13.07
N ILE A 64 -8.99 3.79 12.16
CA ILE A 64 -9.84 3.39 11.02
C ILE A 64 -9.01 2.71 9.92
N LEU A 65 -7.82 3.20 9.60
CA LEU A 65 -7.00 2.64 8.51
C LEU A 65 -6.63 1.17 8.74
N PRO A 66 -6.11 0.74 9.91
CA PRO A 66 -5.79 -0.68 10.12
C PRO A 66 -7.04 -1.58 10.04
N LYS A 67 -8.19 -1.11 10.55
CA LYS A 67 -9.45 -1.84 10.47
C LYS A 67 -9.90 -2.05 9.02
N LEU A 68 -9.81 -1.00 8.19
CA LEU A 68 -10.16 -1.09 6.77
C LEU A 68 -9.18 -2.00 6.01
N VAL A 69 -7.88 -1.89 6.27
CA VAL A 69 -6.86 -2.76 5.64
C VAL A 69 -7.11 -4.23 5.99
N ASN A 70 -7.37 -4.55 7.27
CA ASN A 70 -7.71 -5.91 7.67
C ASN A 70 -9.00 -6.40 7.02
N ARG A 71 -10.01 -5.53 6.92
CA ARG A 71 -11.27 -5.88 6.25
C ARG A 71 -11.08 -6.17 4.77
N ILE A 72 -10.25 -5.39 4.07
CA ILE A 72 -9.91 -5.64 2.66
C ILE A 72 -9.23 -7.00 2.53
N LYS A 73 -8.23 -7.29 3.37
CA LYS A 73 -7.54 -8.58 3.37
C LYS A 73 -8.51 -9.75 3.58
N GLU A 74 -9.41 -9.65 4.56
CA GLU A 74 -10.45 -10.68 4.80
C GLU A 74 -11.36 -10.88 3.58
N LEU A 75 -11.71 -9.80 2.88
CA LEU A 75 -12.57 -9.84 1.70
C LEU A 75 -11.84 -10.44 0.50
N GLU A 76 -10.58 -10.09 0.28
CA GLU A 76 -9.72 -10.68 -0.76
C GLU A 76 -9.57 -12.19 -0.54
N GLU A 77 -9.30 -12.62 0.69
CA GLU A 77 -9.22 -14.05 1.02
C GLU A 77 -10.55 -14.79 0.79
N LYS A 78 -11.69 -14.15 1.08
CA LYS A 78 -13.02 -14.72 0.80
C LYS A 78 -13.30 -14.80 -0.70
N TYR A 79 -12.93 -13.75 -1.43
CA TYR A 79 -13.08 -13.67 -2.88
C TYR A 79 -12.33 -14.81 -3.56
N GLU A 80 -11.06 -15.01 -3.22
CA GLU A 80 -10.27 -16.10 -3.81
C GLU A 80 -10.84 -17.49 -3.49
N ARG A 81 -11.34 -17.70 -2.25
CA ARG A 81 -12.02 -18.97 -1.91
C ARG A 81 -13.26 -19.22 -2.75
N VAL A 82 -14.14 -18.23 -2.89
CA VAL A 82 -15.37 -18.36 -3.68
C VAL A 82 -15.03 -18.57 -5.16
N LYS A 83 -14.05 -17.84 -5.67
CA LYS A 83 -13.57 -17.98 -7.05
C LYS A 83 -13.08 -19.40 -7.33
N MET A 84 -12.25 -19.97 -6.46
CA MET A 84 -11.80 -21.36 -6.57
C MET A 84 -12.96 -22.36 -6.55
N GLN A 85 -13.98 -22.14 -5.70
CA GLN A 85 -15.16 -23.00 -5.65
C GLN A 85 -15.98 -22.94 -6.94
N LEU A 86 -16.14 -21.77 -7.54
CA LEU A 86 -16.82 -21.61 -8.83
C LEU A 86 -16.07 -22.34 -9.94
N GLU A 87 -14.74 -22.19 -10.01
CA GLU A 87 -13.91 -22.90 -11.00
C GLU A 87 -14.02 -24.43 -10.85
N GLN A 88 -14.08 -24.94 -9.61
CA GLN A 88 -14.28 -26.37 -9.34
C GLN A 88 -15.66 -26.87 -9.77
N LEU A 89 -16.71 -26.08 -9.51
CA LEU A 89 -18.08 -26.41 -9.91
C LEU A 89 -18.23 -26.43 -11.44
N ASP A 90 -17.66 -25.43 -12.13
CA ASP A 90 -17.69 -25.37 -13.58
C ASP A 90 -16.99 -26.59 -14.20
N ASN A 91 -15.82 -26.96 -13.68
CA ASN A 91 -15.11 -28.17 -14.14
C ASN A 91 -15.94 -29.45 -13.89
N SER A 92 -16.56 -29.57 -12.72
CA SER A 92 -17.40 -30.73 -12.37
C SER A 92 -18.64 -30.84 -13.28
N ASN A 93 -19.28 -29.71 -13.59
CA ASN A 93 -20.43 -29.65 -14.49
C ASN A 93 -20.04 -30.01 -15.94
N ILE A 94 -18.87 -29.56 -16.39
CA ILE A 94 -18.33 -29.91 -17.70
C ILE A 94 -18.08 -31.43 -17.78
N GLU A 95 -17.51 -32.04 -16.76
CA GLU A 95 -17.28 -33.49 -16.71
C GLU A 95 -18.59 -34.28 -16.73
N GLN A 96 -19.60 -33.85 -15.95
CA GLN A 96 -20.93 -34.48 -15.95
C GLN A 96 -21.65 -34.35 -17.31
N SER A 97 -21.47 -33.24 -18.04
CA SER A 97 -22.06 -33.05 -19.36
C SER A 97 -21.42 -33.88 -20.49
N LYS A 98 -20.27 -34.50 -20.23
CA LYS A 98 -19.55 -35.38 -21.18
C LYS A 98 -19.92 -36.86 -21.01
N GLN A 99 -20.63 -37.23 -19.95
CA GLN A 99 -21.23 -38.56 -19.75
C GLN A 99 -22.62 -38.62 -20.40
#